data_AF-A0A2V8T9F8-F1
#
_entry.id   AF-A0A2V8T9F8-F1
#
_cell.length_a   1.000
_cell.length_b   1.000
_cell.length_c   1.000
_cell.angle_alpha   90.00
_cell.angle_beta   90.00
_cell.angle_gamma   90.00
#
_symmetry.space_group_name_H-M   'P 1'
#
loop_
_entity.id
_entity.type
_entity.pdbx_description
1 polymer ?
#
loop_
_entity_poly.entity_id
_entity_poly.type
_entity_poly.pdbx_seq_one_letter_code
_entity_poly.pdbx_strand_id
1 'polypeptide(L)'
;EGWFCDLRSLRYLSHFITPTSSPIRFTARFFLCPMPAGQEPRLFTEETSEGFWIFPGEGYRRYLSGEMKMAEPGEYGLGYLAQFSSLEELMAAHRDGLHKFQGIADRMEVAWSSFDWKRNRFPGQNAR
;
A
#
# COMPACT_ATOMS: atom_id res chain seq x y z
N GLU A 1 -15.01 -14.22 -25.47
CA GLU A 1 -15.59 -14.93 -24.31
C GLU A 1 -14.62 -16.01 -23.85
N GLY A 2 -14.59 -16.39 -22.57
CA GLY A 2 -13.67 -17.42 -22.04
C GLY A 2 -12.35 -16.92 -21.40
N TRP A 3 -12.24 -15.63 -21.10
CA TRP A 3 -11.10 -15.09 -20.35
C TRP A 3 -11.32 -15.25 -18.85
N PHE A 4 -10.27 -15.66 -18.12
CA PHE A 4 -10.26 -15.73 -16.67
C PHE A 4 -9.18 -14.81 -16.10
N CYS A 5 -9.41 -14.26 -14.91
CA CYS A 5 -8.40 -13.52 -14.17
C CYS A 5 -7.63 -14.49 -13.27
N ASP A 6 -6.31 -14.56 -13.45
CA ASP A 6 -5.44 -15.35 -12.57
C ASP A 6 -5.15 -14.56 -11.29
N LEU A 7 -5.77 -14.97 -10.18
CA LEU A 7 -5.62 -14.32 -8.88
C LEU A 7 -4.46 -14.89 -8.05
N ARG A 8 -3.71 -15.89 -8.54
CA ARG A 8 -2.68 -16.59 -7.76
C ARG A 8 -1.50 -15.69 -7.37
N SER A 9 -1.27 -14.61 -8.11
CA SER A 9 -0.22 -13.63 -7.80
C SER A 9 -0.62 -12.63 -6.71
N LEU A 10 -1.93 -12.46 -6.44
CA LEU A 10 -2.41 -11.55 -5.43
C LEU A 10 -2.05 -12.06 -4.03
N ARG A 11 -1.64 -11.14 -3.18
CA ARG A 11 -1.39 -11.37 -1.75
C ARG A 11 -2.27 -10.44 -0.95
N TYR A 12 -2.92 -11.00 0.07
CA TYR A 12 -3.80 -10.22 0.91
C TYR A 12 -2.98 -9.25 1.77
N LEU A 13 -3.27 -7.96 1.64
CA LEU A 13 -2.56 -6.92 2.38
C LEU A 13 -3.34 -6.52 3.62
N SER A 14 -4.58 -6.05 3.44
CA SER A 14 -5.32 -5.43 4.53
C SER A 14 -6.84 -5.41 4.30
N HIS A 15 -7.58 -5.19 5.38
CA HIS A 15 -9.04 -5.00 5.37
C HIS A 15 -9.38 -3.73 6.14
N PHE A 16 -9.99 -2.77 5.45
CA PHE A 16 -10.44 -1.51 6.03
C PHE A 16 -11.96 -1.49 6.06
N ILE A 17 -12.52 -1.16 7.21
CA ILE A 17 -13.95 -0.96 7.36
C ILE A 17 -14.15 0.48 7.80
N THR A 18 -14.93 1.25 7.06
CA THR A 18 -15.20 2.63 7.45
C THR A 18 -16.06 2.67 8.73
N PRO A 19 -15.76 3.56 9.70
CA PRO A 19 -16.53 3.70 10.94
C PRO A 19 -18.00 3.90 10.69
N THR A 20 -18.81 3.49 11.67
CA THR A 20 -20.27 3.70 11.65
C THR A 20 -20.67 5.16 11.68
N SER A 21 -19.80 6.05 12.17
CA SER A 21 -20.02 7.50 12.21
C SER A 21 -19.87 8.18 10.85
N SER A 22 -19.23 7.54 9.88
CA SER A 22 -19.06 8.11 8.54
C SER A 22 -20.36 8.01 7.74
N PRO A 23 -20.81 9.07 7.06
CA PRO A 23 -22.02 9.04 6.22
C PRO A 23 -21.87 8.14 4.99
N ILE A 24 -20.64 7.93 4.53
CA ILE A 24 -20.30 7.01 3.42
C ILE A 24 -19.40 5.92 3.99
N ARG A 25 -19.71 4.66 3.70
CA ARG A 25 -19.04 3.51 4.31
C ARG A 25 -18.65 2.45 3.29
N PHE A 26 -17.47 1.89 3.49
CA PHE A 26 -16.93 0.80 2.70
C PHE A 26 -16.41 -0.32 3.60
N THR A 27 -16.39 -1.53 3.07
CA THR A 27 -15.61 -2.65 3.58
C THR A 27 -14.64 -3.06 2.46
N ALA A 28 -13.46 -2.45 2.46
CA ALA A 28 -12.49 -2.57 1.38
C ALA A 28 -11.38 -3.56 1.74
N ARG A 29 -11.07 -4.47 0.82
CA ARG A 29 -9.93 -5.39 0.92
C ARG A 29 -8.86 -4.96 -0.07
N PHE A 30 -7.64 -4.83 0.40
CA PHE A 30 -6.50 -4.44 -0.40
C PHE A 30 -5.59 -5.65 -0.62
N PHE A 31 -5.03 -5.70 -1.82
CA PHE A 31 -4.14 -6.76 -2.26
C PHE A 31 -2.90 -6.15 -2.90
N LEU A 32 -1.81 -6.89 -2.91
CA LEU A 32 -0.60 -6.56 -3.65
C LEU A 32 -0.24 -7.69 -4.61
N CYS A 33 0.47 -7.35 -5.69
CA CYS A 33 1.08 -8.33 -6.57
C CYS A 33 2.32 -7.75 -7.24
N PRO A 34 3.26 -8.61 -7.70
CA PRO A 34 4.32 -8.18 -8.61
C PRO A 34 3.74 -7.60 -9.89
N MET A 35 4.19 -6.41 -10.28
CA MET A 35 3.85 -5.82 -11.58
C MET A 35 4.74 -6.43 -12.68
N PRO A 36 4.17 -6.91 -13.80
CA PRO A 36 4.96 -7.32 -14.96
C PRO A 36 5.87 -6.18 -15.46
N ALA A 37 7.07 -6.54 -15.95
CA ALA A 37 8.02 -5.55 -16.46
C ALA A 37 7.44 -4.75 -17.64
N GLY A 38 7.80 -3.46 -17.72
CA GLY A 38 7.42 -2.57 -18.82
C GLY A 38 5.99 -2.02 -18.76
N GLN A 39 5.29 -2.20 -17.64
CA GLN A 39 3.97 -1.61 -17.43
C GLN A 39 4.10 -0.16 -16.95
N GLU A 40 3.41 0.75 -17.63
CA GLU A 40 3.30 2.16 -17.24
C GLU A 40 1.85 2.49 -16.87
N PRO A 41 1.61 3.37 -15.89
CA PRO A 41 0.26 3.82 -15.56
C PRO A 41 -0.40 4.46 -16.78
N ARG A 42 -1.61 3.99 -17.11
CA ARG A 42 -2.47 4.63 -18.12
C ARG A 42 -3.70 5.16 -17.40
N LEU A 43 -4.01 6.43 -17.64
CA LEU A 43 -5.06 7.14 -16.92
C LEU A 43 -6.35 7.18 -17.73
N PHE A 44 -7.47 7.01 -17.04
CA PHE A 44 -8.76 7.51 -17.48
C PHE A 44 -8.92 8.91 -16.88
N THR A 45 -8.78 9.92 -17.74
CA THR A 45 -8.64 11.32 -17.29
C THR A 45 -9.92 11.91 -16.70
N GLU A 46 -11.08 11.28 -16.90
CA GLU A 46 -12.30 11.67 -16.19
C GLU A 46 -12.25 11.36 -14.69
N GLU A 47 -11.45 10.37 -14.28
CA GLU A 47 -11.37 9.91 -12.89
C GLU A 47 -10.03 10.26 -12.22
N THR A 48 -8.95 10.35 -13.00
CA THR A 48 -7.58 10.49 -12.47
C THR A 48 -6.79 11.58 -13.21
N SER A 49 -6.23 12.53 -12.47
CA SER A 49 -5.42 13.62 -13.03
C SER A 49 -3.95 13.27 -13.22
N GLU A 50 -3.40 12.36 -12.41
CA GLU A 50 -1.97 12.02 -12.38
C GLU A 50 -1.75 10.53 -12.08
N GLY A 51 -0.68 9.96 -12.64
CA GLY A 51 -0.28 8.57 -12.39
C GLY A 51 1.18 8.35 -12.70
N PHE A 52 1.90 7.75 -11.76
CA PHE A 52 3.32 7.49 -11.86
C PHE A 52 3.73 6.37 -10.91
N TRP A 53 4.88 5.76 -11.18
CA TRP A 53 5.53 4.84 -10.26
C TRP A 53 6.37 5.60 -9.22
N ILE A 54 6.30 5.19 -7.97
CA ILE A 54 7.03 5.80 -6.85
C ILE A 54 7.53 4.71 -5.90
N PHE A 55 8.74 4.91 -5.36
CA PHE A 55 9.24 4.05 -4.29
C PHE A 55 8.40 4.24 -3.02
N PRO A 56 7.99 3.17 -2.32
CA PRO A 56 7.08 3.29 -1.19
C PRO A 56 7.57 4.25 -0.10
N GLY A 57 8.86 4.19 0.24
CA GLY A 57 9.45 5.09 1.25
C GLY A 57 9.41 6.56 0.85
N GLU A 58 9.61 6.86 -0.44
CA GLU A 58 9.51 8.23 -0.96
C GLU A 58 8.06 8.73 -0.96
N GLY A 59 7.10 7.89 -1.36
CA GLY A 59 5.68 8.24 -1.31
C GLY A 59 5.20 8.47 0.13
N TYR A 60 5.65 7.64 1.08
CA TYR A 60 5.34 7.83 2.50
C TYR A 60 5.97 9.12 3.06
N ARG A 61 7.20 9.44 2.67
CA ARG A 61 7.85 10.72 3.04
C ARG A 61 7.03 11.92 2.56
N ARG A 62 6.58 11.92 1.30
CA ARG A 62 5.75 13.00 0.73
C ARG A 62 4.40 13.14 1.43
N TYR A 63 3.85 12.04 1.93
CA TYR A 63 2.66 12.09 2.77
C TYR A 63 2.92 12.77 4.11
N LEU A 64 3.99 12.38 4.81
CA LEU A 64 4.35 12.97 6.09
C LEU A 64 4.66 14.48 5.97
N SER A 65 5.22 14.92 4.85
CA SER A 65 5.47 16.34 4.59
C SER A 65 4.25 17.12 4.06
N GLY A 66 3.14 16.43 3.77
CA GLY A 66 1.93 17.03 3.20
C GLY A 66 2.00 17.34 1.71
N GLU A 67 3.10 16.99 1.03
CA GLU A 67 3.28 17.12 -0.42
C GLU A 67 2.33 16.20 -1.21
N MET A 68 1.95 15.05 -0.65
CA MET A 68 1.06 14.07 -1.29
C MET A 68 -0.05 13.63 -0.33
N LYS A 69 -1.27 14.09 -0.58
CA LYS A 69 -2.45 13.70 0.22
C LYS A 69 -2.87 12.27 -0.11
N MET A 70 -3.10 11.46 0.92
CA MET A 70 -3.59 10.10 0.79
C MET A 70 -4.65 9.80 1.85
N ALA A 71 -5.59 8.93 1.49
CA ALA A 71 -6.45 8.28 2.47
C ALA A 71 -5.64 7.21 3.24
N GLU A 72 -6.13 6.84 4.43
CA GLU A 72 -5.47 5.92 5.35
C GLU A 72 -4.98 4.60 4.72
N PRO A 73 -5.76 3.90 3.86
CA PRO A 73 -5.26 2.67 3.24
C PRO A 73 -4.00 2.87 2.39
N GLY A 74 -3.89 4.05 1.74
CA GLY A 74 -2.75 4.39 0.89
C GLY A 74 -1.48 4.61 1.71
N GLU A 75 -1.54 5.45 2.74
CA GLU A 75 -0.37 5.75 3.55
C GLU A 75 0.11 4.56 4.41
N TYR A 76 -0.82 3.76 4.97
CA TYR A 76 -0.46 2.51 5.66
C TYR A 76 0.19 1.51 4.69
N GLY A 77 -0.36 1.40 3.47
CA GLY A 77 0.20 0.56 2.42
C GLY A 77 1.65 0.95 2.10
N LEU A 78 1.92 2.24 1.86
CA LEU A 78 3.28 2.71 1.59
C LEU A 78 4.22 2.54 2.78
N GLY A 79 3.76 2.86 4.00
CA GLY A 79 4.55 2.70 5.22
C GLY A 79 4.95 1.24 5.48
N TYR A 80 4.04 0.30 5.27
CA TYR A 80 4.31 -1.14 5.35
C TYR A 80 5.30 -1.59 4.25
N LEU A 81 5.04 -1.22 2.99
CA LEU A 81 5.89 -1.60 1.86
C LEU A 81 7.32 -1.04 1.98
N ALA A 82 7.49 0.14 2.57
CA ALA A 82 8.79 0.78 2.77
C ALA A 82 9.74 0.03 3.72
N GLN A 83 9.25 -0.99 4.43
CA GLN A 83 10.06 -1.79 5.36
C GLN A 83 10.85 -2.91 4.70
N PHE A 84 10.48 -3.28 3.48
CA PHE A 84 11.09 -4.39 2.78
C PHE A 84 12.24 -3.86 1.92
N SER A 85 13.34 -4.60 1.82
CA SER A 85 14.47 -4.23 0.97
C SER A 85 14.33 -4.77 -0.46
N SER A 86 13.43 -5.73 -0.67
CA SER A 86 13.19 -6.36 -1.96
C SER A 86 11.76 -6.87 -2.08
N LEU A 87 11.33 -7.09 -3.33
CA LEU A 87 10.06 -7.76 -3.61
C LEU A 87 10.03 -9.19 -3.05
N GLU A 88 11.16 -9.89 -3.04
CA GLU A 88 11.25 -11.25 -2.49
C GLU A 88 10.95 -11.26 -0.99
N GLU A 89 11.55 -10.35 -0.22
CA GLU A 89 11.31 -10.20 1.22
C GLU A 89 9.83 -9.89 1.51
N LEU A 90 9.24 -8.98 0.73
CA LEU A 90 7.82 -8.65 0.80
C LEU A 90 6.94 -9.87 0.52
N MET A 91 7.18 -10.58 -0.58
CA MET A 91 6.38 -11.74 -0.96
C MET A 91 6.53 -12.89 0.05
N ALA A 92 7.70 -13.05 0.65
CA ALA A 92 7.96 -13.98 1.72
C ALA A 92 7.09 -13.69 2.96
N ALA A 93 6.92 -12.41 3.32
CA ALA A 93 6.09 -11.99 4.44
C ALA A 93 4.60 -12.29 4.26
N HIS A 94 4.12 -12.45 3.02
CA HIS A 94 2.71 -12.76 2.71
C HIS A 94 2.43 -14.24 2.39
N ARG A 95 3.38 -15.16 2.63
CA ARG A 95 3.17 -16.59 2.35
C ARG A 95 2.08 -17.26 3.19
N ASP A 96 1.76 -16.71 4.36
CA ASP A 96 0.70 -17.20 5.24
C ASP A 96 -0.72 -16.94 4.69
N GLY A 97 -0.87 -16.11 3.66
CA GLY A 97 -2.17 -15.74 3.09
C GLY A 97 -3.01 -14.83 3.98
N LEU A 98 -2.45 -14.32 5.08
CA LEU A 98 -3.15 -13.46 6.04
C LEU A 98 -2.95 -11.98 5.71
N HIS A 99 -3.97 -11.18 6.01
CA HIS A 99 -3.83 -9.72 6.01
C HIS A 99 -2.90 -9.30 7.15
N LYS A 100 -2.19 -8.18 6.95
CA LYS A 100 -1.13 -7.72 7.86
C LYS A 100 -1.58 -6.64 8.81
N PHE A 101 -2.63 -5.92 8.43
CA PHE A 101 -3.22 -4.90 9.27
C PHE A 101 -4.69 -4.70 8.90
N GLN A 102 -5.44 -4.22 9.88
CA GLN A 102 -6.81 -3.75 9.73
C GLN A 102 -6.83 -2.25 10.02
N GLY A 103 -7.71 -1.53 9.34
CA GLY A 103 -7.87 -0.09 9.51
C GLY A 103 -9.30 0.33 9.80
N ILE A 104 -9.37 1.49 10.46
CA ILE A 104 -10.51 2.29 10.92
C ILE A 104 -11.69 1.55 11.58
N ALA A 105 -11.37 0.69 12.53
CA ALA A 105 -12.04 0.72 13.84
C ALA A 105 -10.95 0.67 14.92
N ASP A 106 -10.85 1.76 15.71
CA ASP A 106 -9.99 1.94 16.88
C ASP A 106 -8.47 1.89 16.66
N ARG A 107 -7.84 3.07 16.69
CA ARG A 107 -6.38 3.21 16.90
C ARG A 107 -6.00 2.51 18.20
N MET A 108 -5.51 1.28 18.14
CA MET A 108 -4.64 0.74 19.18
C MET A 108 -3.20 0.99 18.78
N GLU A 109 -2.62 2.02 19.40
CA GLU A 109 -1.21 2.40 19.46
C GLU A 109 -0.24 1.24 19.83
N VAL A 110 -0.77 0.04 20.07
CA VAL A 110 -0.04 -1.09 20.67
C VAL A 110 0.74 -1.90 19.64
N ALA A 111 0.24 -2.08 18.41
CA ALA A 111 0.95 -2.85 17.39
C ALA A 111 2.09 -2.07 16.70
N TRP A 112 2.11 -0.75 16.86
CA TRP A 112 2.96 0.16 16.09
C TRP A 112 4.19 0.66 16.86
N SER A 113 4.21 0.54 18.19
CA SER A 113 5.30 1.06 19.04
C SER A 113 6.66 0.38 18.79
N SER A 114 6.67 -0.85 18.28
CA SER A 114 7.89 -1.58 17.91
C SER A 114 8.30 -1.45 16.45
N PHE A 115 7.54 -0.69 15.64
CA PHE A 115 7.74 -0.56 14.20
C PHE A 115 8.47 0.75 13.88
N ASP A 116 9.73 0.66 13.44
CA ASP A 116 10.53 1.85 13.14
C ASP A 116 10.19 2.41 11.76
N TRP A 117 9.14 3.22 11.68
CA TRP A 117 8.70 3.90 10.45
C TRP A 117 9.76 4.87 9.89
N LYS A 118 10.77 5.25 10.69
CA LYS A 118 11.84 6.16 10.28
C LYS A 118 12.97 5.42 9.56
N ARG A 119 13.05 4.10 9.69
CA ARG A 119 14.04 3.28 8.98
C ARG A 119 13.59 3.01 7.56
N ASN A 120 13.53 4.07 6.75
CA ASN A 120 13.31 3.96 5.32
C ASN A 120 14.42 3.07 4.72
N ARG A 121 14.08 1.85 4.28
CA ARG A 121 15.06 0.93 3.67
C ARG A 121 15.31 1.22 2.19
N PHE A 122 14.48 2.04 1.56
CA PHE A 122 14.71 2.52 0.20
C PHE A 122 15.29 3.93 0.25
N PRO A 123 16.59 4.12 -0.04
CA PRO A 123 17.13 5.46 -0.15
C PRO A 123 16.33 6.22 -1.23
N GLY A 124 15.85 7.41 -0.88
CA GLY A 124 15.38 8.38 -1.88
C GLY A 124 16.47 8.54 -2.93
N GLN A 125 16.08 8.62 -4.20
CA GLN A 125 16.98 8.70 -5.35
C GLN A 125 18.07 9.76 -5.16
N ASN A 126 19.21 9.35 -4.60
CA ASN A 126 20.48 10.05 -4.53
C ASN A 126 21.64 9.04 -4.67
N ALA A 127 21.39 7.95 -5.40
CA ALA A 127 22.44 7.13 -5.98
C ALA A 127 22.42 7.39 -7.49
N ARG A 128 23.21 8.39 -7.91
CA ARG A 128 23.75 8.44 -9.26
C ARG A 128 24.94 7.50 -9.35
#